data_AF-A0A2G9RIG5-F1
#
_entry.id   AF-A0A2G9RIG5-F1
#
_cell.length_a   1.000
_cell.length_b   1.000
_cell.length_c   1.000
_cell.angle_alpha   90.00
_cell.angle_beta   90.00
_cell.angle_gamma   90.00
#
_symmetry.space_group_name_H-M   'P 1'
#
loop_
_entity.id
_entity.type
_entity.pdbx_description
1 polymer ?
#
loop_
_entity_poly.entity_id
_entity_poly.type
_entity_poly.pdbx_seq_one_letter_code
_entity_poly.pdbx_strand_id
1 'polypeptide(L)'
;TFWRQISQISQNSKTEHHLIKTFWPALPNHIQAAYEYKQKDQLLICKGANYWVINCYQVTKDSPKSIYDLDFPRTVRRVDAAVHDENTEKTYFFVDDKFWR
;
A
#
# COMPACT_ATOMS: atom_id res chain seq x y z
N THR A 1 3.73 -4.42 12.50
CA THR A 1 5.02 -3.70 12.50
C THR A 1 5.54 -3.64 11.09
N PHE A 2 6.52 -2.78 10.81
CA PHE A 2 7.24 -2.75 9.54
C PHE A 2 8.70 -2.38 9.78
N TRP A 3 9.55 -2.73 8.83
CA TRP A 3 10.95 -2.32 8.81
C TRP A 3 11.10 -1.14 7.84
N ARG A 4 11.84 -0.12 8.24
CA ARG A 4 12.20 1.02 7.41
C ARG A 4 13.71 1.05 7.24
N GLN A 5 14.18 0.95 6.01
CA GLN A 5 15.59 1.11 5.66
C GLN A 5 15.77 2.44 4.94
N ILE A 6 16.57 3.34 5.51
CA ILE A 6 16.92 4.61 4.87
C ILE A 6 18.27 4.40 4.21
N SER A 7 18.30 4.44 2.87
CA SER A 7 19.56 4.40 2.13
C SER A 7 20.26 5.76 2.27
N GLN A 8 21.29 5.82 3.11
CA GLN A 8 22.21 6.95 3.13
C GLN A 8 23.29 6.70 2.09
N ILE A 9 23.59 7.71 1.26
CA ILE A 9 24.62 7.67 0.22
C ILE A 9 26.02 7.30 0.79
N SER A 10 26.23 7.46 2.11
CA SER A 10 27.44 7.03 2.83
C SER A 10 27.20 5.79 3.72
N GLN A 11 27.53 4.62 3.18
CA GLN A 11 27.97 3.34 3.82
C GLN A 11 27.35 2.77 5.12
N ASN A 12 26.37 3.37 5.78
CA ASN A 12 25.67 2.78 6.92
C ASN A 12 24.16 2.91 6.77
N SER A 13 23.54 1.98 6.04
CA SER A 13 22.08 1.92 5.97
C SER A 13 21.52 1.59 7.35
N LYS A 14 20.84 2.55 7.98
CA LYS A 14 20.15 2.32 9.25
C LYS A 14 18.81 1.64 8.96
N THR A 15 18.63 0.46 9.55
CA THR A 15 17.38 -0.28 9.52
C THR A 15 16.65 -0.08 10.84
N GLU A 16 15.40 0.35 10.77
CA GLU A 16 14.57 0.66 11.93
C GLU A 16 13.32 -0.22 11.94
N HIS A 17 12.92 -0.69 13.12
CA HIS A 17 11.69 -1.44 13.32
C HIS A 17 10.64 -0.57 13.99
N HIS A 18 9.45 -0.52 13.40
CA HIS A 18 8.40 0.39 13.84
C HIS A 18 7.03 -0.29 13.91
N LEU A 19 6.17 0.19 14.81
CA LEU A 19 4.74 -0.09 14.74
C LEU A 19 4.13 0.74 13.60
N ILE A 20 3.30 0.10 12.76
CA ILE A 20 2.57 0.81 11.68
C ILE A 20 1.75 1.95 12.28
N LYS A 21 1.11 1.69 13.42
CA LYS A 21 0.27 2.65 14.14
C LYS A 21 1.02 3.87 14.70
N THR A 22 2.35 3.82 14.82
CA THR A 22 3.14 5.01 15.19
C THR A 22 3.09 6.07 14.09
N PHE A 23 3.03 5.63 12.82
CA PHE A 23 3.00 6.52 11.66
C PHE A 23 1.57 6.77 11.19
N TRP A 24 0.74 5.73 11.18
CA TRP A 24 -0.63 5.80 10.70
C TRP A 24 -1.60 5.10 11.65
N PRO A 25 -2.07 5.79 12.71
CA PRO A 25 -2.94 5.22 13.74
C PRO A 25 -4.28 4.67 13.21
N ALA A 26 -4.78 5.25 12.12
CA ALA A 26 -6.05 4.88 11.49
C ALA A 26 -5.98 3.63 10.60
N LEU A 27 -4.78 3.09 10.33
CA LEU A 27 -4.65 1.86 9.54
C LEU A 27 -5.02 0.61 10.35
N PRO A 28 -5.55 -0.42 9.67
CA PRO A 28 -5.79 -1.71 10.28
C PRO A 28 -4.47 -2.44 10.58
N ASN A 29 -4.53 -3.42 11.48
CA ASN A 29 -3.42 -4.35 11.68
C ASN A 29 -3.36 -5.36 10.52
N HIS A 30 -2.18 -5.98 10.34
CA HIS A 30 -1.94 -7.05 9.36
C HIS A 30 -2.23 -6.64 7.91
N ILE A 31 -1.55 -5.60 7.44
CA ILE A 31 -1.61 -5.15 6.03
C ILE A 31 -1.25 -6.31 5.08
N GLN A 32 -1.94 -6.38 3.94
CA GLN A 32 -1.76 -7.47 2.97
C GLN A 32 -0.96 -7.02 1.76
N ALA A 33 -1.29 -5.86 1.20
CA ALA A 33 -0.56 -5.29 0.07
C ALA A 33 -0.40 -3.78 0.25
N ALA A 34 0.61 -3.23 -0.40
CA ALA A 34 0.87 -1.80 -0.42
C ALA A 34 1.60 -1.43 -1.71
N TYR A 35 1.33 -0.24 -2.25
CA TYR A 35 2.15 0.34 -3.31
C TYR A 35 2.25 1.86 -3.14
N GLU A 36 3.36 2.43 -3.58
CA GLU A 36 3.57 3.88 -3.65
C GLU A 36 3.29 4.35 -5.08
N TYR A 37 2.59 5.46 -5.21
CA TYR A 37 2.45 6.21 -6.45
C TYR A 37 3.26 7.50 -6.32
N LYS A 38 4.51 7.47 -6.79
CA LYS A 38 5.50 8.52 -6.48
C LYS A 38 5.14 9.86 -7.08
N GLN A 39 4.52 9.85 -8.27
CA GLN A 39 4.07 11.07 -8.96
C GLN A 39 3.14 11.94 -8.10
N LYS A 40 2.39 11.34 -7.16
CA LYS A 40 1.47 12.06 -6.25
C LYS A 40 1.90 12.00 -4.78
N ASP A 41 3.04 11.41 -4.45
CA ASP A 41 3.47 11.15 -3.06
C ASP A 41 2.36 10.44 -2.24
N GLN A 42 1.72 9.43 -2.87
CA GLN A 42 0.62 8.68 -2.28
C GLN A 42 0.99 7.23 -2.00
N LEU A 43 0.72 6.77 -0.78
CA LEU A 43 0.83 5.37 -0.41
C LEU A 43 -0.58 4.76 -0.35
N LEU A 44 -0.79 3.67 -1.08
CA LEU A 44 -2.04 2.92 -1.05
C LEU A 44 -1.83 1.61 -0.31
N ILE A 45 -2.68 1.34 0.69
CA ILE A 45 -2.60 0.18 1.57
C ILE A 45 -3.86 -0.66 1.43
N CYS A 46 -3.72 -1.96 1.13
CA CYS A 46 -4.85 -2.89 0.98
C CYS A 46 -5.03 -3.78 2.20
N LYS A 47 -6.29 -3.96 2.63
CA LYS A 47 -6.68 -4.92 3.67
C LYS A 47 -8.13 -5.38 3.48
N GLY A 48 -8.31 -6.68 3.29
CA GLY A 48 -9.60 -7.28 2.98
C GLY A 48 -10.15 -6.72 1.67
N ALA A 49 -11.44 -6.46 1.63
CA ALA A 49 -12.09 -5.83 0.48
C ALA A 49 -11.97 -4.29 0.49
N ASN A 50 -11.03 -3.73 1.25
CA ASN A 50 -10.85 -2.30 1.42
C ASN A 50 -9.41 -1.85 1.13
N TYR A 51 -9.26 -0.57 0.81
CA TYR A 51 -7.96 0.09 0.73
C TYR A 51 -7.98 1.49 1.35
N TRP A 52 -6.81 1.96 1.76
CA TRP A 52 -6.58 3.28 2.34
C TRP A 52 -5.60 4.03 1.46
N VAL A 53 -5.88 5.31 1.22
CA VAL A 53 -4.94 6.23 0.59
C VAL A 53 -4.32 7.10 1.68
N ILE A 54 -3.00 7.26 1.60
CA ILE A 54 -2.21 8.04 2.53
C ILE A 54 -1.47 9.11 1.73
N ASN A 55 -1.65 10.37 2.13
CA ASN A 55 -0.89 11.50 1.61
C ASN A 55 0.09 11.93 2.69
N CYS A 56 1.39 11.88 2.41
CA CYS A 56 2.45 12.12 3.39
C CYS A 56 2.26 11.25 4.66
N TYR A 57 1.67 11.82 5.73
CA TYR A 57 1.44 11.15 7.01
C TYR A 57 -0.06 10.95 7.35
N GLN A 58 -0.97 11.40 6.49
CA GLN A 58 -2.40 11.41 6.77
C GLN A 58 -3.16 10.44 5.88
N VAL A 59 -3.93 9.56 6.51
CA VAL A 59 -4.98 8.78 5.83
C VAL A 59 -6.04 9.75 5.32
N THR A 60 -6.43 9.63 4.05
CA THR A 60 -7.43 10.51 3.45
C THR A 60 -8.82 10.30 4.09
N LYS A 61 -9.64 11.36 4.13
CA LYS A 61 -10.96 11.33 4.80
C LYS A 61 -11.96 10.37 4.17
N ASP A 62 -11.77 10.05 2.90
CA ASP A 62 -12.58 9.12 2.10
C ASP A 62 -12.09 7.66 2.22
N SER A 63 -11.07 7.40 3.02
CA SER A 63 -10.62 6.04 3.34
C SER A 63 -11.35 5.47 4.58
N PRO A 64 -11.59 4.15 4.66
CA PRO A 64 -11.30 3.16 3.63
C PRO A 64 -12.25 3.24 2.44
N LYS A 65 -11.69 2.99 1.25
CA LYS A 65 -12.42 2.78 0.01
C LYS A 65 -12.56 1.30 -0.28
N SER A 66 -13.48 0.96 -1.17
CA SER A 66 -13.77 -0.44 -1.52
C SER A 66 -12.87 -0.85 -2.68
N ILE A 67 -12.23 -2.03 -2.64
CA ILE A 67 -11.42 -2.49 -3.78
C ILE A 67 -12.26 -2.64 -5.07
N TYR A 68 -13.58 -2.75 -4.95
CA TYR A 68 -14.47 -2.79 -6.11
C TYR A 68 -14.53 -1.45 -6.87
N ASP A 69 -14.06 -0.36 -6.25
CA ASP A 69 -13.87 0.94 -6.90
C ASP A 69 -12.64 0.94 -7.83
N LEU A 70 -11.83 -0.12 -7.76
CA LEU A 70 -10.69 -0.43 -8.65
C LEU A 70 -11.08 -1.54 -9.65
N ASP A 71 -12.37 -1.68 -9.95
CA ASP A 71 -12.93 -2.62 -10.93
C ASP A 71 -12.72 -4.12 -10.64
N PHE A 72 -12.40 -4.48 -9.39
CA PHE A 72 -12.37 -5.89 -9.00
C PHE A 72 -13.77 -6.52 -9.01
N PRO A 73 -13.91 -7.78 -9.45
CA PRO A 73 -15.17 -8.51 -9.32
C PRO A 73 -15.48 -8.80 -7.84
N ARG A 74 -16.78 -8.92 -7.51
CA ARG A 74 -17.24 -9.19 -6.13
C ARG A 74 -16.73 -10.52 -5.53
N THR A 75 -16.21 -11.41 -6.37
CA THR A 75 -15.58 -12.66 -5.98
C THR A 75 -14.20 -12.45 -5.34
N VAL A 76 -13.50 -11.36 -5.67
CA VAL A 76 -12.23 -11.00 -5.05
C VAL A 76 -12.50 -10.36 -3.71
N ARG A 77 -11.95 -10.95 -2.64
CA ARG A 77 -12.18 -10.51 -1.25
C ARG A 77 -10.95 -9.87 -0.59
N ARG A 78 -9.79 -9.98 -1.22
CA ARG A 78 -8.52 -9.35 -0.79
C ARG A 78 -7.55 -9.30 -1.94
N VAL A 79 -6.56 -8.43 -1.80
CA VAL A 79 -5.37 -8.34 -2.64
C VAL A 79 -4.18 -8.87 -1.83
N ASP A 80 -3.37 -9.73 -2.43
CA ASP A 80 -2.24 -10.39 -1.77
C ASP A 80 -0.93 -9.61 -1.96
N ALA A 81 -0.76 -8.96 -3.12
CA ALA A 81 0.35 -8.06 -3.39
C ALA A 81 -0.07 -6.95 -4.37
N ALA A 82 0.63 -5.82 -4.34
CA ALA A 82 0.42 -4.72 -5.27
C ALA A 82 1.75 -4.06 -5.60
N VAL A 83 1.88 -3.56 -6.83
CA VAL A 83 3.05 -2.79 -7.27
C VAL A 83 2.61 -1.77 -8.31
N HIS A 84 3.18 -0.57 -8.24
CA HIS A 84 3.06 0.42 -9.32
C HIS A 84 4.37 0.47 -10.10
N ASP A 85 4.26 0.29 -11.41
CA ASP A 85 5.39 0.43 -12.33
C ASP A 85 5.39 1.84 -12.93
N GLU A 86 6.30 2.67 -12.41
CA GLU A 86 6.48 4.06 -12.83
C GLU A 86 6.85 4.19 -14.32
N ASN A 87 7.42 3.16 -14.95
CA ASN A 87 7.81 3.24 -16.37
C ASN A 87 6.61 3.09 -17.29
N THR A 88 5.63 2.28 -16.88
CA THR A 88 4.44 1.97 -17.69
C THR A 88 3.17 2.64 -17.16
N GLU A 89 3.29 3.38 -16.05
CA GLU A 89 2.22 4.06 -15.31
C GLU A 89 1.08 3.11 -14.90
N LYS A 90 1.39 1.83 -14.77
CA LYS A 90 0.42 0.77 -14.49
C LYS A 90 0.59 0.27 -13.07
N THR A 91 -0.55 0.07 -12.41
CA THR A 91 -0.60 -0.61 -11.12
C THR A 91 -1.03 -2.04 -11.34
N TYR A 92 -0.28 -2.99 -10.79
CA TYR A 92 -0.58 -4.40 -10.83
C TYR A 92 -1.00 -4.86 -9.44
N PHE A 93 -2.10 -5.60 -9.39
CA PHE A 93 -2.59 -6.21 -8.16
C PHE A 93 -2.65 -7.72 -8.34
N PHE A 94 -2.15 -8.47 -7.37
CA PHE A 94 -2.07 -9.93 -7.41
C PHE A 94 -3.06 -10.53 -6.41
N VAL A 95 -3.85 -11.51 -6.86
CA VAL A 95 -4.79 -12.29 -6.04
C VAL A 95 -4.66 -13.75 -6.44
N ASP A 96 -4.27 -14.60 -5.51
CA ASP A 96 -3.98 -16.02 -5.74
C ASP A 96 -3.06 -16.21 -6.98
N ASP A 97 -3.57 -16.84 -8.04
CA ASP A 97 -2.87 -17.16 -9.29
C ASP A 97 -3.09 -16.12 -10.41
N LYS A 98 -3.73 -14.99 -10.10
CA LYS A 98 -4.16 -13.98 -11.08
C LYS A 98 -3.65 -12.59 -10.74
N PHE A 99 -3.68 -11.72 -11.75
CA PHE A 99 -3.43 -10.30 -11.57
C PHE A 99 -4.44 -9.43 -12.32
N TRP A 100 -4.58 -8.19 -11.83
CA TRP A 100 -5.37 -7.10 -12.40
C TRP A 100 -4.45 -5.92 -12.69
N ARG A 101 -4.83 -5.10 -13.68
CA ARG A 101 -4.06 -3.95 -14.14
C ARG A 101 -4.98 -2.82 -14.58
#